data_AF-A0A4S5BKK5-F1
#
_entry.id   AF-A0A4S5BKK5-F1
#
_cell.length_a   1.000
_cell.length_b   1.000
_cell.length_c   1.000
_cell.angle_alpha   90.00
_cell.angle_beta   90.00
_cell.angle_gamma   90.00
#
_symmetry.space_group_name_H-M   'P 1'
#
loop_
_entity.id
_entity.type
_entity.pdbx_description
1 polymer ?
#
loop_
_entity_poly.entity_id
_entity_poly.type
_entity_poly.pdbx_seq_one_letter_code
_entity_poly.pdbx_strand_id
1 'polypeptide(L)'
;MLKTSLPLNKRSSQAGFALIEVLVSILILSIGLLGAAGLFTRAIDFTIDTERRQMASMLANELMETLRGNTSAILNAKGSPKDNLGGYAKAIGAELDSTSCDSESVDPSNQLNCWAARSRQLMPDVTDEFIAANFSVTEQSGVVAIQVAWPSKSEQCLAADKEENEKDYCTYTIQSKL
;
A
#
# COMPACT_ATOMS: atom_id res chain seq x y z
N MET A 1 -14.70 -74.21 -52.56
CA MET A 1 -13.41 -73.61 -52.16
C MET A 1 -13.46 -72.12 -52.46
N LEU A 2 -13.57 -71.25 -51.46
CA LEU A 2 -13.40 -69.80 -51.60
C LEU A 2 -12.66 -69.30 -50.35
N LYS A 3 -11.37 -69.00 -50.52
CA LYS A 3 -10.53 -68.36 -49.49
C LYS A 3 -10.61 -66.85 -49.69
N THR A 4 -11.36 -66.17 -48.85
CA THR A 4 -11.41 -64.71 -48.81
C THR A 4 -10.26 -64.20 -47.93
N SER A 5 -9.16 -63.78 -48.54
CA SER A 5 -8.03 -63.16 -47.84
C SER A 5 -8.35 -61.69 -47.56
N LEU A 6 -8.59 -61.34 -46.30
CA LEU A 6 -8.72 -59.96 -45.82
C LEU A 6 -7.35 -59.26 -45.88
N PRO A 7 -7.26 -58.01 -46.39
CA PRO A 7 -6.01 -57.26 -46.40
C PRO A 7 -5.67 -56.79 -44.98
N LEU A 8 -4.50 -57.19 -44.49
CA LEU A 8 -3.91 -56.65 -43.26
C LEU A 8 -3.47 -55.20 -43.52
N ASN A 9 -4.24 -54.25 -43.03
CA ASN A 9 -3.87 -52.84 -43.05
C ASN A 9 -2.61 -52.64 -42.19
N LYS A 10 -1.47 -52.42 -42.85
CA LYS A 10 -0.17 -52.21 -42.21
C LYS A 10 -0.21 -50.84 -41.52
N ARG A 11 -0.45 -50.80 -40.20
CA ARG A 11 -0.33 -49.56 -39.42
C ARG A 11 1.09 -49.02 -39.62
N SER A 12 1.21 -47.87 -40.26
CA SER A 12 2.48 -47.15 -40.32
C SER A 12 2.85 -46.76 -38.89
N SER A 13 3.97 -47.27 -38.37
CA SER A 13 4.51 -46.79 -37.11
C SER A 13 5.03 -45.36 -37.34
N GLN A 14 4.30 -44.35 -36.87
CA GLN A 14 4.80 -42.99 -36.74
C GLN A 14 5.89 -42.96 -35.66
N ALA A 15 7.14 -43.28 -36.03
CA ALA A 15 8.26 -43.36 -35.09
C ALA A 15 9.05 -42.04 -34.95
N GLY A 16 8.51 -40.90 -35.40
CA GLY A 16 9.22 -39.61 -35.34
C GLY A 16 8.36 -38.37 -35.15
N PHE A 17 7.07 -38.43 -35.45
CA PHE A 17 6.15 -37.29 -35.30
C PHE A 17 5.87 -36.96 -33.81
N ALA A 18 5.73 -37.98 -32.96
CA ALA A 18 5.46 -37.82 -31.54
C ALA A 18 6.58 -37.08 -30.77
N LEU A 19 7.85 -37.21 -31.20
CA LEU A 19 8.97 -36.54 -30.52
C LEU A 19 8.96 -35.03 -30.81
N ILE A 20 8.65 -34.63 -32.05
CA ILE A 20 8.50 -33.22 -32.44
C ILE A 20 7.30 -32.61 -31.72
N GLU A 21 6.19 -33.35 -31.59
CA GLU A 21 4.99 -32.90 -30.88
C GLU A 21 5.28 -32.55 -29.41
N VAL A 22 6.03 -33.40 -28.71
CA VAL A 22 6.45 -33.14 -27.32
C VAL A 22 7.43 -31.96 -27.24
N LEU A 23 8.38 -31.84 -28.18
CA LEU A 23 9.33 -30.72 -28.22
C LEU A 23 8.63 -29.37 -28.41
N VAL A 24 7.67 -29.31 -29.34
CA VAL A 24 6.86 -28.11 -29.57
C VAL A 24 5.97 -27.81 -28.36
N SER A 25 5.39 -28.83 -27.72
CA SER A 25 4.61 -28.67 -26.49
C SER A 25 5.44 -28.07 -25.36
N ILE A 26 6.66 -28.57 -25.14
CA ILE A 26 7.60 -28.04 -24.14
C ILE A 26 8.02 -26.60 -24.50
N LEU A 27 8.26 -26.30 -25.77
CA LEU A 27 8.61 -24.95 -26.22
C LEU A 27 7.48 -23.96 -25.90
N ILE A 28 6.24 -24.27 -26.31
CA ILE A 28 5.08 -23.41 -26.04
C ILE A 28 4.85 -23.25 -24.53
N LEU A 29 4.94 -24.35 -23.78
CA LEU A 29 4.81 -24.34 -22.31
C LEU A 29 5.87 -23.43 -21.68
N SER A 30 7.12 -23.52 -22.11
CA SER A 30 8.22 -22.73 -21.55
C SER A 30 8.01 -21.23 -21.77
N ILE A 31 7.58 -20.81 -22.97
CA ILE A 31 7.25 -19.41 -23.27
C ILE A 31 6.05 -18.95 -22.43
N GLY A 32 5.01 -19.79 -22.33
CA GLY A 32 3.84 -19.49 -21.49
C GLY A 32 4.20 -19.29 -20.01
N LEU A 33 5.08 -20.13 -19.48
CA LEU A 33 5.51 -20.05 -18.07
C LEU A 33 6.37 -18.80 -17.80
N LEU A 34 7.26 -18.42 -18.73
CA LEU A 34 8.02 -17.18 -18.63
C LEU A 34 7.12 -15.95 -18.66
N GLY A 35 6.10 -15.96 -19.53
CA GLY A 35 5.09 -14.90 -19.55
C GLY A 35 4.31 -14.80 -18.23
N ALA A 36 3.86 -15.93 -17.70
CA ALA A 36 3.14 -15.97 -16.42
C ALA A 36 4.00 -15.51 -15.23
N ALA A 37 5.27 -15.89 -15.19
CA ALA A 37 6.20 -15.46 -14.15
C ALA A 37 6.34 -13.93 -14.09
N GLY A 38 6.43 -13.27 -15.25
CA GLY A 38 6.49 -11.80 -15.33
C GLY A 38 5.18 -11.10 -14.91
N LEU A 39 4.03 -11.75 -15.08
CA LEU A 39 2.76 -11.23 -14.58
C LEU A 39 2.63 -11.42 -13.06
N PHE A 40 3.11 -12.55 -12.52
CA PHE A 40 3.06 -12.82 -11.09
C PHE A 40 3.88 -11.82 -10.26
N THR A 41 5.06 -11.42 -10.73
CA THR A 41 5.86 -10.41 -10.02
C THR A 41 5.12 -9.07 -9.92
N ARG A 42 4.54 -8.59 -11.02
CA ARG A 42 3.74 -7.37 -11.03
C ARG A 42 2.52 -7.48 -10.12
N ALA A 43 1.83 -8.62 -10.14
CA ALA A 43 0.67 -8.85 -9.28
C ALA A 43 1.04 -8.79 -7.79
N ILE A 44 2.21 -9.31 -7.40
CA ILE A 44 2.72 -9.22 -6.03
C ILE A 44 2.99 -7.76 -5.64
N ASP A 45 3.69 -7.01 -6.50
CA ASP A 45 3.98 -5.58 -6.24
C ASP A 45 2.69 -4.78 -6.01
N PHE A 46 1.67 -4.98 -6.85
CA PHE A 46 0.35 -4.34 -6.67
C PHE A 46 -0.36 -4.75 -5.39
N THR A 47 -0.19 -6.00 -4.95
CA THR A 47 -0.77 -6.50 -3.71
C THR A 47 -0.14 -5.81 -2.51
N ILE A 48 1.20 -5.72 -2.49
CA ILE A 48 1.94 -5.04 -1.41
C ILE A 48 1.55 -3.57 -1.34
N ASP A 49 1.51 -2.84 -2.47
CA ASP A 49 1.11 -1.43 -2.48
C ASP A 49 -0.34 -1.25 -1.98
N THR A 50 -1.25 -2.14 -2.37
CA THR A 50 -2.63 -2.11 -1.88
C THR A 50 -2.72 -2.32 -0.38
N GLU A 51 -1.92 -3.24 0.18
CA GLU A 51 -1.82 -3.42 1.64
C GLU A 51 -1.29 -2.17 2.32
N ARG A 52 -0.24 -1.53 1.78
CA ARG A 52 0.31 -0.28 2.32
C ARG A 52 -0.72 0.84 2.31
N ARG A 53 -1.47 1.01 1.21
CA ARG A 53 -2.57 1.98 1.13
C ARG A 53 -3.66 1.70 2.17
N GLN A 54 -3.99 0.44 2.40
CA GLN A 54 -4.96 0.06 3.43
C GLN A 54 -4.45 0.41 4.83
N MET A 55 -3.18 0.13 5.13
CA MET A 55 -2.55 0.51 6.41
C MET A 55 -2.51 2.03 6.59
N ALA A 56 -2.17 2.79 5.54
CA ALA A 56 -2.15 4.25 5.57
C ALA A 56 -3.54 4.85 5.83
N SER A 57 -4.57 4.32 5.15
CA SER A 57 -5.96 4.72 5.38
C SER A 57 -6.42 4.40 6.80
N MET A 58 -6.09 3.21 7.30
CA MET A 58 -6.39 2.81 8.67
C MET A 58 -5.74 3.76 9.69
N LEU A 59 -4.45 4.07 9.54
CA LEU A 59 -3.71 4.99 10.42
C LEU A 59 -4.27 6.41 10.40
N ALA A 60 -4.66 6.91 9.23
CA ALA A 60 -5.24 8.24 9.10
C ALA A 60 -6.63 8.32 9.76
N ASN A 61 -7.46 7.28 9.57
CA ASN A 61 -8.77 7.17 10.21
C ASN A 61 -8.67 6.99 11.73
N GLU A 62 -7.72 6.18 12.20
CA GLU A 62 -7.44 5.98 13.62
C GLU A 62 -7.13 7.32 14.31
N LEU A 63 -6.18 8.08 13.77
CA LEU A 63 -5.84 9.39 14.34
C LEU A 63 -7.01 10.37 14.24
N MET A 64 -7.74 10.40 13.11
CA MET A 64 -8.93 11.26 12.98
C MET A 64 -9.96 10.96 14.07
N GLU A 65 -10.16 9.68 14.39
CA GLU A 65 -11.07 9.27 15.46
C GLU A 65 -10.53 9.63 16.84
N THR A 66 -9.22 9.50 17.08
CA THR A 66 -8.58 10.01 18.29
C THR A 66 -8.81 11.51 18.48
N LEU A 67 -8.71 12.32 17.41
CA LEU A 67 -9.01 13.75 17.46
C LEU A 67 -10.49 13.98 17.85
N ARG A 68 -11.43 13.26 17.22
CA ARG A 68 -12.85 13.35 17.57
C ARG A 68 -13.15 12.89 19.00
N GLY A 69 -12.41 11.92 19.53
CA GLY A 69 -12.50 11.52 20.93
C GLY A 69 -12.01 12.60 21.89
N ASN A 70 -11.02 13.39 21.48
CA ASN A 70 -10.35 14.41 22.29
C ASN A 70 -10.74 15.84 21.91
N THR A 71 -12.03 16.07 21.58
CA THR A 71 -12.56 17.41 21.22
C THR A 71 -12.21 18.51 22.23
N SER A 72 -12.16 18.21 23.53
CA SER A 72 -11.80 19.19 24.57
C SER A 72 -10.35 19.67 24.47
N ALA A 73 -9.43 18.82 24.00
CA ALA A 73 -8.04 19.18 23.78
C ALA A 73 -7.88 20.03 22.51
N ILE A 74 -8.65 19.73 21.47
CA ILE A 74 -8.44 20.30 20.13
C ILE A 74 -9.35 21.48 19.79
N LEU A 75 -10.52 21.64 20.43
CA LEU A 75 -11.45 22.73 20.17
C LEU A 75 -11.25 23.89 21.16
N ASN A 76 -11.39 25.11 20.67
CA ASN A 76 -11.43 26.32 21.48
C ASN A 76 -12.84 26.55 22.06
N ALA A 77 -13.02 27.60 22.88
CA ALA A 77 -14.30 27.94 23.49
C ALA A 77 -15.42 28.28 22.49
N LYS A 78 -15.08 28.53 21.22
CA LYS A 78 -16.04 28.81 20.13
C LYS A 78 -16.39 27.55 19.33
N GLY A 79 -15.89 26.38 19.74
CA GLY A 79 -16.10 25.11 19.02
C GLY A 79 -15.30 25.00 17.72
N SER A 80 -14.28 25.84 17.51
CA SER A 80 -13.39 25.72 16.34
C SER A 80 -12.09 25.02 16.73
N PRO A 81 -11.47 24.24 15.84
CA PRO A 81 -10.13 23.70 16.05
C PRO A 81 -9.10 24.76 16.46
N LYS A 82 -8.19 24.40 17.36
CA LYS A 82 -7.00 25.18 17.71
C LYS A 82 -5.92 24.97 16.65
N ASP A 83 -5.13 26.00 16.36
CA ASP A 83 -4.03 25.93 15.39
C ASP A 83 -3.02 24.80 15.68
N ASN A 84 -2.78 24.52 16.96
CA ASN A 84 -1.87 23.45 17.41
C ASN A 84 -2.57 22.10 17.63
N LEU A 85 -3.89 22.02 17.38
CA LEU A 85 -4.72 20.85 17.65
C LEU A 85 -4.46 20.25 19.04
N GLY A 86 -4.26 21.07 20.06
CA GLY A 86 -4.01 20.59 21.43
C GLY A 86 -2.72 19.80 21.63
N GLY A 87 -1.80 19.75 20.66
CA GLY A 87 -0.58 18.93 20.66
C GLY A 87 -0.53 17.88 19.55
N TYR A 88 -1.63 17.66 18.82
CA TYR A 88 -1.63 16.76 17.66
C TYR A 88 -1.10 17.39 16.37
N ALA A 89 -0.93 18.72 16.33
CA ALA A 89 -0.46 19.37 15.10
C ALA A 89 0.97 18.94 14.76
N LYS A 90 1.14 18.50 13.52
CA LYS A 90 2.41 18.09 12.94
C LYS A 90 2.55 18.72 11.56
N ALA A 91 3.49 19.65 11.41
CA ALA A 91 3.86 20.17 10.11
C ALA A 91 4.76 19.17 9.35
N ILE A 92 4.77 19.29 8.02
CA ILE A 92 5.78 18.65 7.18
C ILE A 92 7.17 19.13 7.63
N GLY A 93 8.10 18.19 7.82
CA GLY A 93 9.45 18.43 8.31
C GLY A 93 9.60 18.52 9.83
N ALA A 94 8.50 18.51 10.60
CA ALA A 94 8.56 18.48 12.07
C ALA A 94 8.89 17.07 12.57
N GLU A 95 9.89 16.96 13.43
CA GLU A 95 10.28 15.72 14.10
C GLU A 95 9.28 15.33 15.19
N LEU A 96 9.14 14.01 15.41
CA LEU A 96 8.34 13.43 16.50
C LEU A 96 9.26 12.62 17.41
N ASP A 97 9.03 12.67 18.73
CA ASP A 97 9.74 11.82 19.68
C ASP A 97 9.08 10.45 19.74
N SER A 98 9.40 9.62 18.75
CA SER A 98 8.82 8.28 18.57
C SER A 98 9.25 7.25 19.64
N THR A 99 10.16 7.64 20.53
CA THR A 99 10.70 6.83 21.64
C THR A 99 9.85 6.91 22.92
N SER A 100 9.06 7.97 23.07
CA SER A 100 8.18 8.21 24.23
C SER A 100 6.72 7.83 23.94
N CYS A 101 6.47 6.63 23.42
CA CYS A 101 5.10 6.14 23.31
C CYS A 101 4.66 5.42 24.59
N ASP A 102 3.93 6.14 25.44
CA ASP A 102 3.13 5.55 26.52
C ASP A 102 1.67 5.39 26.08
N SER A 103 1.24 4.15 25.83
CA SER A 103 -0.13 3.88 25.35
C SER A 103 -1.23 4.25 26.35
N GLU A 104 -0.90 4.47 27.63
CA GLU A 104 -1.88 4.84 28.66
C GLU A 104 -2.01 6.35 28.83
N SER A 105 -1.09 7.12 28.27
CA SER A 105 -1.10 8.57 28.39
C SER A 105 -2.21 9.21 27.56
N VAL A 106 -2.90 10.16 28.19
CA VAL A 106 -3.95 10.99 27.58
C VAL A 106 -3.36 12.30 27.01
N ASP A 107 -2.04 12.49 27.10
CA ASP A 107 -1.39 13.66 26.52
C ASP A 107 -1.43 13.59 24.98
N PRO A 108 -1.95 14.64 24.31
CA PRO A 108 -2.04 14.68 22.85
C PRO A 108 -0.72 14.45 22.11
N SER A 109 0.37 15.02 22.62
CA SER A 109 1.69 14.92 21.97
C SER A 109 2.23 13.49 22.09
N ASN A 110 2.05 12.86 23.26
CA ASN A 110 2.39 11.46 23.45
C ASN A 110 1.53 10.54 22.55
N GLN A 111 0.24 10.80 22.41
CA GLN A 111 -0.62 10.01 21.52
C GLN A 111 -0.22 10.15 20.05
N LEU A 112 0.20 11.34 19.63
CA LEU A 112 0.79 11.57 18.31
C LEU A 112 2.11 10.80 18.13
N ASN A 113 2.97 10.77 19.16
CA ASN A 113 4.19 9.95 19.16
C ASN A 113 3.89 8.45 19.05
N CYS A 114 2.85 7.97 19.75
CA CYS A 114 2.39 6.60 19.63
C CYS A 114 1.86 6.25 18.25
N TRP A 115 1.13 7.17 17.62
CA TRP A 115 0.68 7.01 16.24
C TRP A 115 1.86 6.87 15.27
N ALA A 116 2.93 7.67 15.43
CA ALA A 116 4.15 7.52 14.64
C ALA A 116 4.91 6.21 14.95
N ALA A 117 4.96 5.77 16.21
CA ALA A 117 5.52 4.47 16.54
C ALA A 117 4.73 3.32 15.88
N ARG A 118 3.40 3.43 15.88
CA ARG A 118 2.49 2.46 15.27
C ARG A 118 2.63 2.41 13.75
N SER A 119 2.83 3.56 13.08
CA SER A 119 3.02 3.58 11.63
C SER A 119 4.25 2.78 11.19
N ARG A 120 5.35 2.83 11.96
CA ARG A 120 6.55 2.02 11.69
C ARG A 120 6.32 0.53 11.92
N GLN A 121 5.50 0.17 12.92
CA GLN A 121 5.17 -1.23 13.17
C GLN A 121 4.36 -1.85 12.03
N LEU A 122 3.45 -1.07 11.43
CA LEU A 122 2.64 -1.49 10.29
C LEU A 122 3.43 -1.46 8.98
N MET A 123 4.27 -0.44 8.80
CA MET A 123 5.06 -0.21 7.61
C MET A 123 6.54 -0.09 7.98
N PRO A 124 7.27 -1.22 8.09
CA PRO A 124 8.68 -1.22 8.52
C PRO A 124 9.62 -0.42 7.61
N ASP A 125 9.22 -0.17 6.36
CA ASP A 125 9.97 0.61 5.38
C ASP A 125 9.88 2.13 5.64
N VAL A 126 9.00 2.55 6.55
CA VAL A 126 8.83 3.95 6.96
C VAL A 126 9.72 4.25 8.16
N THR A 127 10.68 5.16 8.00
CA THR A 127 11.58 5.62 9.08
C THR A 127 11.05 6.90 9.76
N ASP A 128 11.67 7.31 10.86
CA ASP A 128 11.30 8.57 11.55
C ASP A 128 11.53 9.78 10.67
N GLU A 129 12.61 9.80 9.89
CA GLU A 129 12.90 10.86 8.94
C GLU A 129 11.83 10.91 7.85
N PHE A 130 11.37 9.74 7.39
CA PHE A 130 10.28 9.66 6.42
C PHE A 130 8.96 10.19 6.98
N ILE A 131 8.62 9.85 8.23
CA ILE A 131 7.44 10.38 8.92
C ILE A 131 7.57 11.89 9.12
N ALA A 132 8.73 12.36 9.58
CA ALA A 132 8.99 13.78 9.76
C ALA A 132 8.76 14.53 8.44
N ALA A 133 9.32 14.03 7.33
CA ALA A 133 9.27 14.66 6.02
C ALA A 133 7.92 14.56 5.30
N ASN A 134 7.13 13.49 5.50
CA ASN A 134 6.00 13.22 4.61
C ASN A 134 4.63 13.13 5.31
N PHE A 135 4.60 13.00 6.64
CA PHE A 135 3.35 12.93 7.40
C PHE A 135 3.00 14.32 7.92
N SER A 136 1.72 14.65 7.94
CA SER A 136 1.26 15.91 8.51
C SER A 136 -0.13 15.77 9.14
N VAL A 137 -0.34 16.60 10.16
CA VAL A 137 -1.60 16.75 10.88
C VAL A 137 -1.79 18.25 11.02
N THR A 138 -2.65 18.81 10.18
CA THR A 138 -2.78 20.25 10.04
C THR A 138 -4.23 20.67 10.11
N GLU A 139 -4.44 21.92 10.43
CA GLU A 139 -5.75 22.55 10.47
C GLU A 139 -5.74 23.76 9.53
N GLN A 140 -6.78 23.88 8.73
CA GLN A 140 -6.98 25.02 7.86
C GLN A 140 -8.47 25.36 7.74
N SER A 141 -8.85 26.55 8.20
CA SER A 141 -10.23 27.09 8.06
C SER A 141 -11.32 26.19 8.65
N GLY A 142 -11.08 25.57 9.80
CA GLY A 142 -11.97 24.66 10.50
C GLY A 142 -11.99 23.24 9.94
N VAL A 143 -11.06 22.91 9.04
CA VAL A 143 -10.89 21.57 8.46
C VAL A 143 -9.57 20.99 8.94
N VAL A 144 -9.62 19.84 9.60
CA VAL A 144 -8.43 19.08 9.97
C VAL A 144 -8.09 18.11 8.85
N ALA A 145 -6.82 18.14 8.42
CA ALA A 145 -6.26 17.26 7.41
C ALA A 145 -5.17 16.38 8.02
N ILE A 146 -5.29 15.07 7.80
CA ILE A 146 -4.29 14.09 8.21
C ILE A 146 -3.75 13.44 6.94
N GLN A 147 -2.44 13.55 6.75
CA GLN A 147 -1.71 12.95 5.63
C GLN A 147 -0.76 11.87 6.14
N VAL A 148 -0.89 10.69 5.57
CA VAL A 148 0.00 9.54 5.78
C VAL A 148 0.66 9.21 4.44
N ALA A 149 1.94 8.87 4.46
CA ALA A 149 2.69 8.51 3.26
C ALA A 149 3.30 7.10 3.39
N TRP A 150 3.56 6.46 2.26
CA TRP A 150 4.32 5.20 2.21
C TRP A 150 5.22 5.15 0.98
N PRO A 151 6.40 4.52 1.07
CA PRO A 151 7.27 4.34 -0.09
C PRO A 151 6.60 3.44 -1.13
N SER A 152 6.61 3.87 -2.38
CA SER A 152 6.06 3.12 -3.53
C SER A 152 6.57 3.74 -4.82
N LYS A 153 6.56 2.99 -5.93
CA LYS A 153 6.99 3.55 -7.22
C LYS A 153 5.94 4.55 -7.72
N SER A 154 6.37 5.66 -8.30
CA SER A 154 5.53 6.74 -8.83
C SER A 154 4.41 6.26 -9.77
N GLU A 155 4.67 5.22 -10.57
CA GLU A 155 3.69 4.62 -11.49
C GLU A 155 2.54 3.88 -10.79
N GLN A 156 2.70 3.51 -9.53
CA GLN A 156 1.74 2.72 -8.74
C GLN A 156 0.79 3.60 -7.92
N CYS A 157 1.14 4.87 -7.71
CA CYS A 157 0.27 5.83 -7.05
C CYS A 157 -0.96 6.18 -7.90
N LEU A 158 -2.11 6.38 -7.25
CA LEU A 158 -3.34 6.79 -7.94
C LEU A 158 -3.19 8.22 -8.49
N ALA A 159 -3.87 8.50 -9.61
CA ALA A 159 -3.68 9.72 -10.39
C ALA A 159 -3.96 11.06 -9.65
N ALA A 160 -4.59 11.03 -8.46
CA ALA A 160 -4.82 12.20 -7.63
C ALA A 160 -3.57 12.69 -6.87
N ASP A 161 -2.55 11.83 -6.74
CA ASP A 161 -1.32 12.11 -5.97
C ASP A 161 -0.12 12.44 -6.88
N LYS A 162 -0.35 12.57 -8.20
CA LYS A 162 0.67 12.93 -9.17
C LYS A 162 0.93 14.44 -9.15
N GLU A 163 1.54 14.94 -8.08
CA GLU A 163 2.29 16.19 -8.20
C GLU A 163 3.42 15.98 -9.24
N GLU A 164 3.70 16.98 -10.07
CA GLU A 164 4.61 16.96 -11.23
C GLU A 164 6.09 16.62 -10.93
N ASN A 165 6.42 16.21 -9.71
CA ASN A 165 7.70 15.62 -9.35
C ASN A 165 7.52 14.12 -9.15
N GLU A 166 8.32 13.31 -9.84
CA GLU A 166 8.41 11.87 -9.63
C GLU A 166 8.84 11.58 -8.18
N LYS A 167 7.87 11.41 -7.28
CA LYS A 167 8.12 11.07 -5.89
C LYS A 167 8.06 9.55 -5.74
N ASP A 168 9.07 8.97 -5.09
CA ASP A 168 9.17 7.53 -4.77
C ASP A 168 8.27 7.15 -3.57
N TYR A 169 7.14 7.82 -3.41
CA TYR A 169 6.17 7.56 -2.36
C TYR A 169 4.77 7.99 -2.77
N CYS A 170 3.76 7.32 -2.21
CA CYS A 170 2.36 7.72 -2.33
C CYS A 170 1.87 8.34 -1.02
N THR A 171 0.78 9.09 -1.10
CA THR A 171 0.14 9.74 0.04
C THR A 171 -1.33 9.35 0.13
N TYR A 172 -1.86 9.34 1.35
CA TYR A 172 -3.28 9.23 1.63
C TYR A 172 -3.66 10.34 2.60
N THR A 173 -4.64 11.15 2.20
CA THR A 173 -5.10 12.29 3.00
C THR A 173 -6.59 12.16 3.30
N ILE A 174 -6.95 12.28 4.58
CA ILE A 174 -8.32 12.43 5.02
C ILE A 174 -8.54 13.85 5.56
N GLN A 175 -9.69 14.43 5.22
CA GLN A 175 -10.09 15.76 5.67
C GLN A 175 -11.43 15.68 6.39
N SER A 176 -11.56 16.35 7.54
CA SER A 176 -12.82 16.43 8.29
C SER A 176 -13.00 17.80 8.90
N LYS A 177 -14.25 18.27 8.93
CA LYS A 177 -14.67 19.28 9.90
C LYS A 177 -14.94 18.61 11.24
N LEU A 178 -14.59 19.26 12.33
CA LEU A 178 -14.77 18.79 13.70
C LEU A 178 -15.84 19.61 14.42
#